data_AF-A0A7R9HNE1-F1
#
_entry.id   AF-A0A7R9HNE1-F1
#
_cell.length_a   1.000
_cell.length_b   1.000
_cell.length_c   1.000
_cell.angle_alpha   90.00
_cell.angle_beta   90.00
_cell.angle_gamma   90.00
#
_symmetry.space_group_name_H-M   'P 1'
#
loop_
_entity.id
_entity.type
_entity.pdbx_description
1 polymer ?
#
loop_
_entity_poly.entity_id
_entity_poly.type
_entity_poly.pdbx_seq_one_letter_code
_entity_poly.pdbx_strand_id
1 'polypeptide(L)'
;MIAGMATGIVTNARLTHATPAALYAHAPNRYWEDDSKVPVESRRTCKDIARQLVEDSPGKDINVMFHFLLDHVLLVILGGGRRHWEREGRRLDGRNLVDDWLRDKRRRGLLAHYVETTEELSQLNTRHLDYLLGERWLGIFVSVESD
;
A
#
# COMPACT_ATOMS: atom_id res chain seq x y z
N MET A 1 -0.87 10.91 -14.32
CA MET A 1 -1.36 9.85 -15.24
C MET A 1 -1.64 10.46 -16.61
N ILE A 2 -0.90 10.05 -17.65
CA ILE A 2 -0.84 10.78 -18.94
C ILE A 2 -1.94 10.33 -19.95
N ALA A 3 -2.66 9.23 -19.71
CA ALA A 3 -3.58 8.64 -20.69
C ALA A 3 -4.98 8.23 -20.17
N GLY A 4 -5.37 8.60 -18.94
CA GLY A 4 -6.69 8.25 -18.39
C GLY A 4 -6.92 6.75 -18.13
N MET A 5 -5.88 5.91 -18.22
CA MET A 5 -5.96 4.48 -17.97
C MET A 5 -5.95 4.16 -16.47
N ALA A 6 -6.63 3.09 -16.07
CA ALA A 6 -6.53 2.55 -14.72
C ALA A 6 -5.17 1.85 -14.51
N THR A 7 -4.65 1.89 -13.29
CA THR A 7 -3.39 1.22 -12.92
C THR A 7 -3.54 0.41 -11.64
N GLY A 8 -2.73 -0.64 -11.52
CA GLY A 8 -2.70 -1.46 -10.32
C GLY A 8 -1.33 -2.08 -10.04
N ILE A 9 -1.07 -2.33 -8.77
CA ILE A 9 0.12 -3.03 -8.26
C ILE A 9 -0.35 -4.23 -7.45
N VAL A 10 0.13 -5.41 -7.80
CA VAL A 10 -0.04 -6.64 -7.02
C VAL A 10 1.34 -7.25 -6.79
N THR A 11 1.70 -7.50 -5.53
CA THR A 11 3.03 -8.02 -5.20
C THR A 11 3.01 -8.94 -3.98
N ASN A 12 4.02 -9.79 -3.85
CA ASN A 12 4.31 -10.57 -2.64
C ASN A 12 5.34 -9.91 -1.71
N ALA A 13 5.80 -8.70 -2.04
CA ALA A 13 6.62 -7.86 -1.19
C ALA A 13 5.78 -6.73 -0.57
N ARG A 14 6.29 -5.98 0.40
CA ARG A 14 5.61 -4.75 0.89
C ARG A 14 5.35 -3.80 -0.29
N LEU A 15 4.21 -3.08 -0.32
CA LEU A 15 3.96 -2.06 -1.35
C LEU A 15 5.05 -0.98 -1.42
N THR A 16 5.73 -0.75 -0.30
CA THR A 16 6.87 0.18 -0.13
C THR A 16 8.22 -0.44 -0.50
N HIS A 17 8.28 -1.74 -0.82
CA HIS A 17 9.52 -2.39 -1.27
C HIS A 17 9.99 -1.80 -2.59
N ALA A 18 11.29 -1.89 -2.88
CA ALA A 18 11.91 -1.27 -4.04
C ALA A 18 11.21 -1.59 -5.38
N THR A 19 10.82 -2.86 -5.59
CA THR A 19 10.17 -3.31 -6.83
C THR A 19 8.84 -2.61 -7.10
N PRO A 20 7.83 -2.66 -6.19
CA PRO A 20 6.60 -1.90 -6.39
C PRO A 20 6.82 -0.37 -6.29
N ALA A 21 7.71 0.09 -5.41
CA ALA A 21 8.00 1.51 -5.24
C ALA A 21 8.55 2.17 -6.50
N ALA A 22 9.28 1.44 -7.35
CA ALA A 22 9.78 1.95 -8.63
C ALA A 22 8.68 2.47 -9.57
N LEU A 23 7.43 2.06 -9.36
CA LEU A 23 6.28 2.49 -10.18
C LEU A 23 5.74 3.87 -9.77
N TYR A 24 6.00 4.32 -8.55
CA TYR A 24 5.34 5.52 -8.01
C TYR A 24 6.21 6.45 -7.15
N ALA A 25 7.33 5.97 -6.62
CA ALA A 25 8.14 6.71 -5.65
C ALA A 25 9.47 7.17 -6.25
N HIS A 26 9.92 8.31 -5.75
CA HIS A 26 11.24 8.89 -5.99
C HIS A 26 11.90 9.12 -4.64
N ALA A 27 12.83 8.24 -4.27
CA ALA A 27 13.58 8.34 -3.03
C ALA A 27 15.08 8.12 -3.29
N PRO A 28 15.98 8.89 -2.63
CA PRO A 28 17.42 8.66 -2.72
C PRO A 28 17.87 7.28 -2.22
N ASN A 29 17.05 6.64 -1.38
CA ASN A 29 17.36 5.35 -0.80
C ASN A 29 16.09 4.49 -0.72
N ARG A 30 16.17 3.27 -1.26
CA ARG A 30 15.10 2.27 -1.25
C ARG A 30 14.60 1.87 0.15
N TYR A 31 15.40 2.11 1.19
CA TYR A 31 15.05 1.76 2.57
C TYR A 31 14.21 2.83 3.26
N TRP A 32 13.96 3.99 2.63
CA TRP A 32 13.11 5.06 3.16
C TRP A 32 11.62 4.72 3.02
N GLU A 33 11.25 3.50 3.44
CA GLU A 33 9.90 2.94 3.32
C GLU A 33 8.89 3.69 4.22
N ASP A 34 9.33 4.17 5.39
CA ASP A 34 8.60 5.05 6.30
C ASP A 34 9.51 6.15 6.85
N ASP A 35 8.93 7.12 7.55
CA ASP A 35 9.62 8.27 8.12
C ASP A 35 10.68 7.91 9.17
N SER A 36 10.56 6.77 9.88
CA SER A 36 11.62 6.32 10.81
C SER A 36 12.91 5.96 10.09
N LYS A 37 12.84 5.60 8.81
CA LYS A 37 13.98 5.23 7.96
C LYS A 37 14.59 6.41 7.21
N VAL A 38 13.87 7.53 7.14
CA VAL A 38 14.40 8.78 6.58
C VAL A 38 15.31 9.45 7.62
N PRO A 39 16.53 9.88 7.26
CA PRO A 39 17.40 10.68 8.13
C PRO A 39 16.70 11.95 8.60
N VAL A 40 16.89 12.31 9.87
CA VAL A 40 16.18 13.44 10.51
C VAL A 40 16.32 14.74 9.71
N GLU A 41 17.50 15.00 9.17
CA GLU A 41 17.80 16.18 8.35
C GLU A 41 16.98 16.24 7.06
N SER A 42 16.69 15.07 6.48
CA SER A 42 15.94 14.95 5.22
C SER A 42 14.43 14.81 5.40
N ARG A 43 13.92 14.54 6.62
CA ARG A 43 12.47 14.33 6.87
C ARG A 43 11.60 15.54 6.52
N ARG A 44 12.18 16.75 6.54
CA ARG A 44 11.45 17.99 6.18
C ARG A 44 11.30 18.18 4.68
N THR A 45 12.25 17.69 3.89
CA THR A 45 12.33 17.92 2.45
C THR A 45 11.92 16.70 1.63
N CYS A 46 12.11 15.50 2.17
CA CYS A 46 11.87 14.24 1.49
C CYS A 46 10.73 13.48 2.16
N LYS A 47 9.71 13.12 1.38
CA LYS A 47 8.66 12.20 1.81
C LYS A 47 9.18 10.76 1.78
N ASP A 48 8.82 9.97 2.78
CA ASP A 48 9.01 8.51 2.75
C ASP A 48 8.17 7.86 1.64
N ILE A 49 8.55 6.66 1.22
CA ILE A 49 7.92 5.95 0.11
C ILE A 49 6.43 5.71 0.39
N ALA A 50 6.02 5.36 1.63
CA ALA A 50 4.61 5.18 1.96
C ALA A 50 3.79 6.48 1.77
N ARG A 51 4.34 7.63 2.17
CA ARG A 51 3.69 8.94 1.91
C ARG A 51 3.57 9.24 0.43
N GLN A 52 4.59 8.92 -0.37
CA GLN A 52 4.52 9.13 -1.82
C GLN A 52 3.43 8.27 -2.47
N LEU A 53 3.18 7.06 -1.96
CA LEU A 53 2.08 6.20 -2.43
C LEU A 53 0.70 6.83 -2.20
N VAL A 54 0.50 7.55 -1.09
CA VAL A 54 -0.80 8.13 -0.73
C VAL A 54 -0.99 9.56 -1.25
N GLU A 55 0.07 10.35 -1.27
CA GLU A 55 -0.03 11.81 -1.47
C GLU A 55 0.36 12.27 -2.88
N ASP A 56 1.23 11.54 -3.57
CA ASP A 56 1.86 11.99 -4.82
C ASP A 56 1.35 11.20 -6.04
N SER A 57 1.37 11.81 -7.22
CA SER A 57 1.08 11.11 -8.47
C SER A 57 2.37 10.48 -9.01
N PRO A 58 2.36 9.22 -9.51
CA PRO A 58 1.17 8.43 -9.81
C PRO A 58 0.58 7.65 -8.64
N GLY A 59 1.27 7.53 -7.50
CA GLY A 59 0.89 6.67 -6.37
C GLY A 59 -0.57 6.82 -5.92
N LYS A 60 -0.99 8.05 -5.61
CA LYS A 60 -2.35 8.34 -5.16
C LYS A 60 -3.43 8.01 -6.19
N ASP A 61 -3.07 7.87 -7.46
CA ASP A 61 -4.00 7.61 -8.56
C ASP A 61 -4.03 6.13 -8.97
N ILE A 62 -3.25 5.26 -8.29
CA ILE A 62 -3.30 3.81 -8.50
C ILE A 62 -4.63 3.27 -7.97
N ASN A 63 -5.39 2.62 -8.84
CA ASN A 63 -6.74 2.13 -8.54
C ASN A 63 -6.70 0.89 -7.65
N VAL A 64 -5.79 -0.03 -7.92
CA VAL A 64 -5.72 -1.32 -7.23
C VAL A 64 -4.35 -1.52 -6.62
N MET A 65 -4.28 -1.68 -5.31
CA MET A 65 -3.02 -1.91 -4.59
C MET A 65 -3.19 -3.13 -3.69
N PHE A 66 -2.39 -4.17 -3.95
CA PHE A 66 -2.37 -5.37 -3.14
C PHE A 66 -0.95 -5.77 -2.80
N HIS A 67 -0.76 -6.18 -1.55
CA HIS A 67 0.41 -6.95 -1.22
C HIS A 67 0.19 -8.15 -0.31
N PHE A 68 1.08 -9.12 -0.48
CA PHE A 68 1.13 -10.38 0.22
C PHE A 68 2.40 -10.49 1.09
N LEU A 69 2.38 -11.33 2.14
CA LEU A 69 3.54 -11.69 2.98
C LEU A 69 3.48 -13.19 3.29
N LEU A 70 4.45 -13.98 2.79
CA LEU A 70 4.55 -15.45 3.04
C LEU A 70 5.27 -15.68 4.39
N ASP A 71 4.72 -16.62 5.17
CA ASP A 71 5.33 -17.37 6.29
C ASP A 71 5.54 -16.74 7.69
N HIS A 72 4.64 -17.12 8.61
CA HIS A 72 4.84 -17.98 9.79
C HIS A 72 6.06 -17.89 10.74
N VAL A 73 7.10 -17.08 10.52
CA VAL A 73 8.30 -17.12 11.42
C VAL A 73 8.51 -15.85 12.26
N LEU A 74 7.67 -14.82 12.09
CA LEU A 74 7.95 -13.50 12.68
C LEU A 74 6.74 -12.82 13.34
N LEU A 75 5.78 -13.64 13.79
CA LEU A 75 4.55 -13.13 14.40
C LEU A 75 4.74 -12.39 15.74
N VAL A 76 5.93 -12.43 16.35
CA VAL A 76 6.26 -11.67 17.57
C VAL A 76 7.24 -10.50 17.33
N ILE A 77 7.93 -10.42 16.17
CA ILE A 77 8.96 -9.36 15.96
C ILE A 77 8.76 -8.53 14.68
N LEU A 78 8.03 -8.95 13.64
CA LEU A 78 7.87 -8.13 12.41
C LEU A 78 6.45 -8.20 11.80
N GLY A 79 5.58 -7.28 12.23
CA GLY A 79 4.37 -6.86 11.52
C GLY A 79 4.70 -6.05 10.27
N GLY A 80 5.15 -6.71 9.19
CA GLY A 80 5.84 -6.08 8.06
C GLY A 80 5.05 -5.08 7.18
N GLY A 81 3.71 -5.14 7.14
CA GLY A 81 2.87 -4.20 6.37
C GLY A 81 2.43 -3.03 7.23
N ARG A 82 1.42 -3.27 8.09
CA ARG A 82 0.88 -2.39 9.15
C ARG A 82 1.86 -1.46 9.87
N ARG A 83 3.12 -1.87 10.06
CA ARG A 83 4.14 -1.01 10.69
C ARG A 83 4.46 0.25 9.90
N HIS A 84 4.18 0.36 8.62
CA HIS A 84 4.42 1.60 7.87
C HIS A 84 3.17 2.50 7.79
N TRP A 85 2.02 2.01 8.25
CA TRP A 85 0.72 2.58 7.91
C TRP A 85 -0.12 3.04 9.11
N GLU A 86 0.11 2.52 10.32
CA GLU A 86 -0.73 2.78 11.51
C GLU A 86 0.01 3.35 12.72
N ARG A 87 -0.75 3.90 13.70
CA ARG A 87 -0.26 4.51 14.95
C ARG A 87 0.49 3.55 15.88
N GLU A 88 0.25 2.24 15.76
CA GLU A 88 1.01 1.17 16.45
C GLU A 88 2.16 0.61 15.58
N GLY A 89 2.46 1.29 14.47
CA GLY A 89 3.56 0.99 13.57
C GLY A 89 4.89 1.68 13.90
N ARG A 90 5.83 1.62 12.96
CA ARG A 90 7.13 2.28 12.94
C ARG A 90 7.06 3.78 12.63
N ARG A 91 5.92 4.29 12.15
CA ARG A 91 5.79 5.73 11.83
C ARG A 91 6.00 6.58 13.08
N LEU A 92 6.80 7.64 12.95
CA LEU A 92 7.12 8.57 14.05
C LEU A 92 6.25 9.84 13.99
N ASP A 93 5.57 10.08 12.87
CA ASP A 93 4.69 11.23 12.65
C ASP A 93 3.26 11.04 13.18
N GLY A 94 2.94 9.87 13.72
CA GLY A 94 1.65 9.56 14.33
C GLY A 94 0.47 9.49 13.35
N ARG A 95 0.74 9.41 12.04
CA ARG A 95 -0.30 9.37 10.99
C ARG A 95 -0.76 7.94 10.71
N ASN A 96 -2.03 7.82 10.34
CA ASN A 96 -2.56 6.62 9.69
C ASN A 96 -2.73 6.89 8.20
N LEU A 97 -1.87 6.29 7.38
CA LEU A 97 -1.86 6.53 5.95
C LEU A 97 -3.02 5.84 5.20
N VAL A 98 -3.59 4.77 5.76
CA VAL A 98 -4.82 4.16 5.21
C VAL A 98 -6.00 5.11 5.40
N ASP A 99 -6.14 5.71 6.58
CA ASP A 99 -7.17 6.71 6.84
C ASP A 99 -7.00 7.95 5.96
N ASP A 100 -5.76 8.40 5.75
CA ASP A 100 -5.46 9.51 4.86
C ASP A 100 -5.84 9.19 3.41
N TRP A 101 -5.55 7.97 2.95
CA TRP A 101 -5.93 7.50 1.62
C TRP A 101 -7.46 7.44 1.46
N LEU A 102 -8.18 6.82 2.40
CA LEU A 102 -9.65 6.77 2.37
C LEU A 102 -10.27 8.17 2.40
N ARG A 103 -9.67 9.10 3.16
CA ARG A 103 -10.10 10.50 3.23
C ARG A 103 -9.88 11.23 1.91
N ASP A 104 -8.77 11.00 1.21
CA ASP A 104 -8.52 11.54 -0.14
C ASP A 104 -9.60 11.07 -1.11
N LYS A 105 -9.89 9.76 -1.16
CA LYS A 105 -10.90 9.21 -2.07
C LYS A 105 -12.28 9.76 -1.80
N ARG A 106 -12.68 9.81 -0.52
CA ARG A 106 -13.95 10.42 -0.10
C ARG A 106 -14.05 11.89 -0.50
N ARG A 107 -12.98 12.68 -0.33
CA ARG A 107 -12.95 14.11 -0.73
C ARG A 107 -13.09 14.30 -2.24
N ARG A 108 -12.60 13.35 -3.02
CA ARG A 108 -12.71 13.34 -4.49
C ARG A 108 -14.04 12.76 -5.00
N GLY A 109 -14.94 12.34 -4.10
CA GLY A 109 -16.21 11.70 -4.47
C GLY A 109 -16.03 10.30 -5.08
N LEU A 110 -14.92 9.63 -4.80
CA LEU A 110 -14.58 8.31 -5.33
C LEU A 110 -14.94 7.23 -4.30
N LEU A 111 -15.46 6.11 -4.78
CA LEU A 111 -15.74 4.94 -3.96
C LEU A 111 -14.45 4.13 -3.78
N ALA A 112 -14.04 3.98 -2.53
CA ALA A 112 -12.82 3.28 -2.17
C ALA A 112 -13.06 2.32 -1.01
N HIS A 113 -12.50 1.12 -1.11
CA HIS A 113 -12.52 0.12 -0.05
C HIS A 113 -11.10 -0.27 0.33
N TYR A 114 -10.90 -0.38 1.64
CA TYR A 114 -9.72 -0.99 2.23
C TYR A 114 -10.12 -2.35 2.76
N VAL A 115 -9.38 -3.40 2.41
CA VAL A 115 -9.68 -4.79 2.80
C VAL A 115 -8.48 -5.43 3.50
N GLU A 116 -8.75 -6.20 4.54
CA GLU A 116 -7.69 -6.83 5.35
C GLU A 116 -7.71 -8.36 5.36
N THR A 117 -8.80 -8.94 4.85
CA THR A 117 -9.04 -10.39 4.93
C THR A 117 -9.44 -10.95 3.57
N THR A 118 -9.15 -12.24 3.37
CA THR A 118 -9.55 -12.98 2.18
C THR A 118 -11.07 -13.02 2.05
N GLU A 119 -11.77 -13.14 3.17
CA GLU A 119 -13.22 -13.20 3.26
C GLU A 119 -13.85 -11.88 2.78
N GLU A 120 -13.36 -10.76 3.31
CA GLU A 120 -13.81 -9.42 2.90
C GLU A 120 -13.59 -9.17 1.41
N LEU A 121 -12.41 -9.56 0.90
CA LEU A 121 -12.12 -9.45 -0.53
C LEU A 121 -13.07 -10.32 -1.38
N SER A 122 -13.37 -11.54 -0.94
CA SER A 122 -14.25 -12.47 -1.67
C SER A 122 -15.70 -11.99 -1.76
N GLN A 123 -16.14 -11.19 -0.78
CA GLN A 123 -17.50 -10.66 -0.69
C GLN A 123 -17.63 -9.25 -1.28
N LEU A 124 -16.52 -8.65 -1.70
CA LEU A 124 -16.49 -7.27 -2.17
C LEU A 124 -17.19 -7.14 -3.53
N ASN A 125 -18.20 -6.27 -3.60
CA ASN A 125 -18.84 -5.92 -4.87
C ASN A 125 -17.99 -4.86 -5.61
N THR A 126 -17.32 -5.29 -6.67
CA THR A 126 -16.40 -4.44 -7.43
C THR A 126 -17.07 -3.62 -8.54
N ARG A 127 -18.37 -3.81 -8.82
CA ARG A 127 -19.06 -3.17 -9.97
C ARG A 127 -19.05 -1.65 -9.97
N HIS A 128 -18.98 -1.04 -8.79
CA HIS A 128 -18.99 0.42 -8.62
C HIS A 128 -17.78 0.89 -7.80
N LEU A 129 -16.75 0.06 -7.68
CA LEU A 129 -15.58 0.38 -6.88
C LEU A 129 -14.53 1.07 -7.74
N ASP A 130 -14.15 2.29 -7.38
CA ASP A 130 -13.12 3.05 -8.11
C ASP A 130 -11.70 2.69 -7.64
N TYR A 131 -11.55 2.41 -6.34
CA TYR A 131 -10.27 2.18 -5.67
C TYR A 131 -10.33 1.03 -4.66
N LEU A 132 -9.29 0.21 -4.64
CA LEU A 132 -9.13 -0.93 -3.74
C LEU A 132 -7.70 -0.98 -3.20
N LEU A 133 -7.59 -0.97 -1.88
CA LEU A 133 -6.33 -1.21 -1.17
C LEU A 133 -6.51 -2.46 -0.32
N GLY A 134 -5.63 -3.45 -0.48
CA GLY A 134 -5.69 -4.68 0.31
C GLY A 134 -4.37 -5.03 0.99
N GLU A 135 -4.46 -5.34 2.29
CA GLU A 135 -3.38 -5.93 3.07
C GLU A 135 -3.71 -7.37 3.45
N ARG A 136 -2.68 -8.23 3.54
CA ARG A 136 -2.75 -9.58 4.14
C ARG A 136 -3.75 -10.53 3.43
N TRP A 137 -3.37 -10.97 2.25
CA TRP A 137 -4.02 -12.11 1.61
C TRP A 137 -3.25 -13.41 1.90
N LEU A 138 -3.95 -14.55 2.03
CA LEU A 138 -3.36 -15.90 2.00
C LEU A 138 -3.87 -16.60 0.73
N GLY A 139 -3.38 -16.13 -0.40
CA GLY A 139 -3.67 -16.70 -1.70
C GLY A 139 -2.74 -17.85 -2.02
N ILE A 140 -3.20 -19.09 -1.84
CA ILE A 140 -2.58 -20.20 -2.55
C ILE A 140 -2.96 -20.03 -4.02
N PHE A 141 -2.06 -19.46 -4.83
CA PHE A 141 -2.14 -19.63 -6.28
C PHE A 141 -1.75 -21.08 -6.58
N VAL A 142 -2.70 -22.01 -6.39
CA VAL A 142 -2.61 -23.29 -7.10
C VAL A 142 -2.86 -22.94 -8.56
N SER A 143 -1.87 -23.16 -9.41
CA SER A 143 -2.05 -23.16 -10.85
C SER A 143 -3.26 -24.06 -11.14
N VAL A 144 -4.37 -23.49 -11.61
CA VAL A 144 -5.42 -24.31 -12.20
C VAL A 144 -4.83 -24.76 -13.53
N GLU A 145 -4.16 -25.91 -13.49
CA GLU A 145 -3.86 -26.67 -14.69
C GLU A 145 -5.22 -27.06 -15.27
N SER A 146 -5.54 -26.47 -16.42
CA SER A 146 -6.69 -26.84 -17.20
C SER A 146 -6.48 -28.24 -17.76
N ASP A 147 -7.30 -29.18 -17.32
CA ASP A 147 -7.85 -30.31 -18.09
C ASP A 147 -9.15 -30.82 -17.44
#